data_AF-A0A2U1LJA0-F1
#
_entry.id   AF-A0A2U1LJA0-F1
#
_cell.length_a   1.000
_cell.length_b   1.000
_cell.length_c   1.000
_cell.angle_alpha   90.00
_cell.angle_beta   90.00
_cell.angle_gamma   90.00
#
_symmetry.space_group_name_H-M   'P 1'
#
loop_
_entity.id
_entity.type
_entity.pdbx_description
1 polymer ?
#
loop_
_entity_poly.entity_id
_entity_poly.type
_entity_poly.pdbx_seq_one_letter_code
_entity_poly.pdbx_strand_id
1 'polypeptide(L)'
;MAAYITFFAIFFIILFIYKHFRKRTNKVRLPYGDMGLPWIGETVEFYKAQRMNQLYEDFFQPRFKKYGNVFKTKLMGSPTVVVNGTAANKFFMSNEFKLVVSSWPTSSVELMGKNSIMEKQGDSHRCLRGIITSTVNISGLEAMVPRMCNSIQNHMEKNWQNQEEISLYRSTKMLTFTIVLECLFGIGIETEKMFGVFERVLEGVLSPPINFPGTKFSRAKKARSEIEMVLIGEVRRKREAMENGRDEEDGMLFSKLEFFQPRFKKYGNVFKTKVMGSPTVVVNGTAANKFFMSNEFKLVVSSWPTSSVELMGKNSIMEILTVAFVASLHRLSTILGLRLWSQECATQFRNTWRRTGKIVKRSVFIGTKVSRAKKARAEIEKVLNGEVRRKREELEGGKDEEDNMLFSKLVAAFIRGEITEEEVVDNVVLLVFAAHDTTSYAITMTFKMLANHPDCYSRLLKEHEEIASSKRSGEALTFDDVKKMEKATTDIQFEGITIPKDWKIQSRLPLYTIWYGGPRLCAGYQLAKLNILVLVHYVVTRYNWSLVYPDEPILMDPLPFPSKGMPIKISPKSDN
;
A
#
# COMPACT_ATOMS: atom_id res chain seq x y z
N MET A 1 17.27 6.46 -72.12
CA MET A 1 15.95 7.15 -72.19
C MET A 1 14.79 6.30 -71.68
N ALA A 2 14.60 5.07 -72.15
CA ALA A 2 13.45 4.22 -71.75
C ALA A 2 13.31 4.03 -70.22
N ALA A 3 14.41 3.84 -69.49
CA ALA A 3 14.41 3.67 -68.03
C ALA A 3 13.98 4.94 -67.25
N TYR A 4 14.26 6.13 -67.80
CA TYR A 4 13.83 7.39 -67.19
C TYR A 4 12.33 7.61 -67.41
N ILE A 5 11.83 7.25 -68.59
CA ILE A 5 10.41 7.38 -68.93
C ILE A 5 9.57 6.43 -68.05
N THR A 6 10.02 5.20 -67.84
CA THR A 6 9.34 4.26 -66.94
C THR A 6 9.39 4.70 -65.48
N PHE A 7 10.52 5.24 -65.00
CA PHE A 7 10.62 5.78 -63.64
C PHE A 7 9.65 6.95 -63.41
N PHE A 8 9.59 7.92 -64.34
CA PHE A 8 8.65 9.04 -64.23
C PHE A 8 7.19 8.58 -64.34
N ALA A 9 6.88 7.64 -65.23
CA ALA A 9 5.52 7.08 -65.34
C ALA A 9 5.10 6.37 -64.04
N ILE A 10 5.97 5.56 -63.44
CA ILE A 10 5.71 4.90 -62.16
C ILE A 10 5.57 5.94 -61.04
N PHE A 11 6.42 6.97 -61.01
CA PHE A 11 6.33 8.05 -60.04
C PHE A 11 5.00 8.82 -60.14
N PHE A 12 4.54 9.14 -61.34
CA PHE A 12 3.25 9.81 -61.54
C PHE A 12 2.07 8.88 -61.26
N ILE A 13 2.17 7.58 -61.55
CA ILE A 13 1.15 6.59 -61.17
C ILE A 13 1.09 6.45 -59.64
N ILE A 14 2.22 6.40 -58.94
CA ILE A 14 2.27 6.38 -57.48
C ILE A 14 1.69 7.67 -56.90
N LEU A 15 2.02 8.85 -57.46
CA LEU A 15 1.43 10.12 -57.05
C LEU A 15 -0.08 10.18 -57.31
N PHE A 16 -0.53 9.62 -58.44
CA PHE A 16 -1.94 9.57 -58.80
C PHE A 16 -2.70 8.62 -57.88
N ILE A 17 -2.17 7.42 -57.61
CA ILE A 17 -2.70 6.45 -56.65
C ILE A 17 -2.70 7.07 -55.24
N TYR A 18 -1.61 7.71 -54.80
CA TYR A 18 -1.53 8.42 -53.52
C TYR A 18 -2.61 9.51 -53.41
N LYS A 19 -2.81 10.29 -54.47
CA LYS A 19 -3.82 11.35 -54.51
C LYS A 19 -5.26 10.80 -54.61
N HIS A 20 -5.45 9.65 -55.26
CA HIS A 20 -6.76 9.02 -55.48
C HIS A 20 -7.22 8.16 -54.30
N PHE A 21 -6.29 7.48 -53.61
CA PHE A 21 -6.53 6.77 -52.34
C PHE A 21 -6.59 7.73 -51.15
N ARG A 22 -6.13 8.99 -51.29
CA ARG A 22 -6.50 10.09 -50.40
C ARG A 22 -7.95 10.55 -50.64
N LYS A 23 -8.89 9.61 -50.80
CA LYS A 23 -10.33 9.88 -50.86
C LYS A 23 -10.85 10.06 -49.44
N ARG A 24 -11.38 11.27 -49.18
CA ARG A 24 -12.37 11.62 -48.14
C ARG A 24 -12.16 10.95 -46.78
N THR A 25 -11.17 11.41 -46.02
CA THR A 25 -11.39 11.52 -44.57
C THR A 25 -12.45 12.60 -44.37
N ASN A 26 -13.53 12.33 -43.64
CA ASN A 26 -14.40 13.39 -43.11
C ASN A 26 -13.49 14.53 -42.62
N LYS A 27 -13.74 15.79 -43.03
CA LYS A 27 -12.97 16.95 -42.56
C LYS A 27 -13.21 17.08 -41.06
N VAL A 28 -12.46 16.33 -40.26
CA VAL A 28 -12.43 16.48 -38.81
C VAL A 28 -11.93 17.89 -38.55
N ARG A 29 -12.77 18.71 -37.92
CA ARG A 29 -12.36 20.05 -37.49
C ARG A 29 -11.36 19.88 -36.34
N LEU A 30 -10.08 20.04 -36.65
CA LEU A 30 -9.03 20.09 -35.64
C LEU A 30 -9.03 21.47 -34.97
N PRO A 31 -8.57 21.57 -33.71
CA PRO A 31 -8.31 22.86 -33.08
C PRO A 31 -7.35 23.72 -33.90
N TYR A 32 -7.48 25.03 -33.76
CA TYR A 32 -6.48 25.98 -34.27
C TYR A 32 -5.18 25.85 -33.47
N GLY A 33 -4.05 26.26 -34.07
CA GLY A 33 -2.75 26.20 -33.41
C GLY A 33 -1.59 25.88 -34.35
N ASP A 34 -0.38 26.23 -33.93
CA ASP A 34 0.85 26.10 -34.71
C ASP A 34 1.57 24.80 -34.35
N MET A 35 2.01 24.03 -35.36
CA MET A 35 2.70 22.75 -35.13
C MET A 35 4.21 22.89 -34.89
N GLY A 36 4.73 24.13 -34.88
CA GLY A 36 6.15 24.43 -34.71
C GLY A 36 7.06 23.84 -35.79
N LEU A 37 8.32 23.62 -35.43
CA LEU A 37 9.34 23.06 -36.32
C LEU A 37 9.05 21.59 -36.69
N PRO A 38 9.52 21.10 -37.84
CA PRO A 38 9.46 19.68 -38.17
C PRO A 38 10.06 18.83 -37.04
N TRP A 39 9.42 17.69 -36.75
CA TRP A 39 9.80 16.72 -35.71
C TRP A 39 9.73 17.22 -34.26
N ILE A 40 10.33 18.35 -33.90
CA ILE A 40 10.41 18.82 -32.50
C ILE A 40 9.25 19.73 -32.10
N GLY A 41 8.56 20.38 -33.04
CA GLY A 41 7.45 21.27 -32.74
C GLY A 41 7.87 22.51 -31.96
N GLU A 42 7.10 22.84 -30.92
CA GLU A 42 7.34 24.00 -30.03
C GLU A 42 8.08 23.60 -28.73
N THR A 43 8.62 22.38 -28.68
CA THR A 43 9.23 21.78 -27.47
C THR A 43 10.38 22.59 -26.88
N VAL A 44 11.18 23.25 -27.72
CA VAL A 44 12.31 24.08 -27.24
C VAL A 44 11.81 25.30 -26.48
N GLU A 45 10.78 25.97 -26.99
CA GLU A 45 10.15 27.12 -26.34
C GLU A 45 9.45 26.69 -25.05
N PHE A 46 8.75 25.55 -25.08
CA PHE A 46 8.13 24.93 -23.91
C PHE A 46 9.15 24.71 -22.79
N TYR A 47 10.28 24.02 -23.06
CA TYR A 47 11.30 23.77 -22.05
C TYR A 47 12.07 25.02 -21.63
N LYS A 48 12.19 26.02 -22.51
CA LYS A 48 12.78 27.32 -22.15
C LYS A 48 11.88 28.02 -21.12
N ALA A 49 10.59 28.16 -21.41
CA ALA A 49 9.61 28.75 -20.50
C ALA A 49 9.51 27.96 -19.18
N GLN A 50 9.54 26.62 -19.25
CA GLN A 50 9.55 25.76 -18.07
C GLN A 50 10.76 26.04 -17.18
N ARG A 51 11.98 26.10 -17.73
CA ARG A 51 13.20 26.35 -16.96
C ARG A 51 13.25 27.73 -16.31
N MET A 52 12.57 28.71 -16.89
CA MET A 52 12.40 30.05 -16.32
C MET A 52 11.28 30.11 -15.27
N ASN A 53 10.60 29.00 -15.00
CA ASN A 53 9.39 28.95 -14.16
C ASN A 53 8.29 29.92 -14.64
N GLN A 54 8.20 30.12 -15.95
CA GLN A 54 7.25 31.01 -16.63
C GLN A 54 6.45 30.26 -17.70
N LEU A 55 6.24 28.95 -17.48
CA LEU A 55 5.61 28.08 -18.47
C LEU A 55 4.20 28.56 -18.85
N TYR A 56 3.44 29.06 -17.88
CA TYR A 56 2.11 29.58 -18.16
C TYR A 56 2.17 30.90 -18.91
N GLU A 57 2.95 31.85 -18.42
CA GLU A 57 3.05 33.23 -18.90
C GLU A 57 3.67 33.30 -20.31
N ASP A 58 4.76 32.58 -20.54
CA ASP A 58 5.52 32.68 -21.79
C ASP A 58 5.02 31.70 -22.86
N PHE A 59 4.57 30.50 -22.47
CA PHE A 59 4.17 29.48 -23.43
C PHE A 59 2.65 29.39 -23.60
N PHE A 60 1.91 29.16 -22.53
CA PHE A 60 0.49 28.83 -22.60
C PHE A 60 -0.43 30.05 -22.80
N GLN A 61 -0.23 31.12 -22.04
CA GLN A 61 -1.08 32.30 -22.03
C GLN A 61 -1.16 32.98 -23.41
N PRO A 62 -0.05 33.18 -24.17
CA PRO A 62 -0.10 33.78 -25.50
C PRO A 62 -0.89 32.90 -26.48
N ARG A 63 -0.76 31.57 -26.36
CA ARG A 63 -1.46 30.59 -27.20
C ARG A 63 -2.95 30.54 -26.89
N PHE A 64 -3.33 30.57 -25.61
CA PHE A 64 -4.75 30.68 -25.22
C PHE A 64 -5.37 32.00 -25.68
N LYS A 65 -4.63 33.10 -25.62
CA LYS A 65 -5.08 34.41 -26.14
C LYS A 65 -5.26 34.39 -27.67
N LYS A 66 -4.40 33.68 -28.40
CA LYS A 66 -4.41 33.61 -29.87
C LYS A 66 -5.45 32.62 -30.42
N TYR A 67 -5.60 31.45 -29.79
CA TYR A 67 -6.38 30.33 -30.33
C TYR A 67 -7.62 29.96 -29.51
N GLY A 68 -7.79 30.55 -28.33
CA GLY A 68 -8.83 30.18 -27.36
C GLY A 68 -8.39 29.04 -26.43
N ASN A 69 -9.31 28.57 -25.58
CA ASN A 69 -9.05 27.57 -24.53
C ASN A 69 -8.65 26.17 -25.03
N VAL A 70 -8.67 25.93 -26.34
CA VAL A 70 -8.25 24.66 -26.95
C VAL A 70 -7.41 24.97 -28.17
N PHE A 71 -6.17 24.49 -28.18
CA PHE A 71 -5.28 24.66 -29.33
C PHE A 71 -4.45 23.40 -29.60
N LYS A 72 -3.99 23.23 -30.84
CA LYS A 72 -3.06 22.17 -31.23
C LYS A 72 -1.62 22.69 -31.28
N THR A 73 -0.67 21.83 -30.96
CA THR A 73 0.77 22.07 -31.10
C THR A 73 1.48 20.73 -31.32
N LYS A 74 2.81 20.75 -31.33
CA LYS A 74 3.63 19.56 -31.22
C LYS A 74 4.61 19.72 -30.07
N LEU A 75 4.53 18.82 -29.10
CA LEU A 75 5.41 18.77 -27.94
C LEU A 75 6.05 17.39 -27.82
N MET A 76 7.35 17.36 -27.52
CA MET A 76 8.15 16.15 -27.32
C MET A 76 8.04 15.15 -28.48
N GLY A 77 7.96 15.65 -29.73
CA GLY A 77 7.83 14.82 -30.92
C GLY A 77 6.40 14.55 -31.38
N SER A 78 5.43 14.73 -30.47
CA SER A 78 4.06 14.26 -30.66
C SER A 78 3.09 15.40 -30.96
N PRO A 79 2.15 15.22 -31.92
CA PRO A 79 1.01 16.14 -32.05
C PRO A 79 0.20 16.17 -30.75
N THR A 80 -0.03 17.36 -30.22
CA THR A 80 -0.63 17.58 -28.90
C THR A 80 -1.80 18.54 -29.01
N VAL A 81 -2.92 18.23 -28.36
CA VAL A 81 -3.99 19.19 -28.11
C VAL A 81 -3.89 19.66 -26.67
N VAL A 82 -3.74 20.96 -26.48
CA VAL A 82 -3.74 21.60 -25.18
C VAL A 82 -5.14 22.14 -24.91
N VAL A 83 -5.65 21.86 -23.72
CA VAL A 83 -6.95 22.32 -23.25
C VAL A 83 -6.79 23.12 -21.96
N ASN A 84 -7.64 24.13 -21.79
CA ASN A 84 -7.74 24.91 -20.57
C ASN A 84 -9.18 24.94 -20.07
N GLY A 85 -9.34 24.88 -18.76
CA GLY A 85 -10.61 25.02 -18.08
C GLY A 85 -11.09 23.75 -17.38
N THR A 86 -11.85 23.96 -16.31
CA THR A 86 -12.33 22.93 -15.39
C THR A 86 -13.16 21.85 -16.08
N ALA A 87 -14.02 22.24 -17.03
CA ALA A 87 -14.86 21.29 -17.76
C ALA A 87 -14.05 20.31 -18.61
N ALA A 88 -13.00 20.80 -19.28
CA ALA A 88 -12.09 19.96 -20.07
C ALA A 88 -11.31 19.00 -19.16
N ASN A 89 -10.74 19.51 -18.07
CA ASN A 89 -10.00 18.67 -17.11
C ASN A 89 -10.89 17.55 -16.54
N LYS A 90 -12.13 17.88 -16.14
CA LYS A 90 -13.11 16.89 -15.67
C LYS A 90 -13.45 15.87 -16.76
N PHE A 91 -13.64 16.31 -18.01
CA PHE A 91 -13.92 15.43 -19.13
C PHE A 91 -12.82 14.39 -19.33
N PHE A 92 -11.55 14.80 -19.42
CA PHE A 92 -10.45 13.86 -19.64
C PHE A 92 -10.27 12.91 -18.44
N MET A 93 -10.27 13.44 -17.22
CA MET A 93 -10.09 12.62 -16.02
C MET A 93 -11.22 11.60 -15.81
N SER A 94 -12.47 11.96 -16.06
CA SER A 94 -13.61 11.04 -15.92
C SER A 94 -13.74 10.02 -17.05
N ASN A 95 -13.02 10.22 -18.16
CA ASN A 95 -13.02 9.34 -19.34
C ASN A 95 -11.71 8.57 -19.53
N GLU A 96 -10.83 8.55 -18.53
CA GLU A 96 -9.67 7.66 -18.49
C GLU A 96 -10.13 6.19 -18.64
N PHE A 97 -9.42 5.44 -19.49
CA PHE A 97 -9.74 4.07 -19.91
C PHE A 97 -11.05 3.90 -20.71
N LYS A 98 -11.66 5.01 -21.14
CA LYS A 98 -12.88 5.00 -21.98
C LYS A 98 -12.68 5.70 -23.31
N LEU A 99 -12.27 6.97 -23.25
CA LEU A 99 -12.02 7.82 -24.43
C LEU A 99 -10.56 8.26 -24.54
N VAL A 100 -9.87 8.31 -23.40
CA VAL A 100 -8.45 8.69 -23.31
C VAL A 100 -7.71 7.74 -22.39
N VAL A 101 -6.39 7.73 -22.54
CA VAL A 101 -5.46 6.99 -21.71
C VAL A 101 -4.29 7.91 -21.36
N SER A 102 -3.85 7.85 -20.11
CA SER A 102 -2.61 8.52 -19.70
C SER A 102 -1.45 8.04 -20.56
N SER A 103 -0.61 8.97 -21.00
CA SER A 103 0.59 8.70 -21.78
C SER A 103 1.72 9.60 -21.28
N TRP A 104 2.91 9.01 -21.10
CA TRP A 104 4.08 9.68 -20.54
C TRP A 104 5.22 9.74 -21.56
N PRO A 105 6.15 10.70 -21.45
CA PRO A 105 7.34 10.75 -22.29
C PRO A 105 8.15 9.45 -22.20
N THR A 106 8.79 9.07 -23.31
CA THR A 106 9.60 7.83 -23.39
C THR A 106 10.65 7.74 -22.30
N SER A 107 11.33 8.85 -21.98
CA SER A 107 12.34 8.87 -20.92
C SER A 107 11.75 8.54 -19.54
N SER A 108 10.54 9.02 -19.26
CA SER A 108 9.84 8.72 -18.00
C SER A 108 9.41 7.24 -17.95
N VAL A 109 8.86 6.71 -19.04
CA VAL A 109 8.43 5.30 -19.10
C VAL A 109 9.62 4.35 -18.97
N GLU A 110 10.75 4.63 -19.63
CA GLU A 110 11.94 3.78 -19.56
C GLU A 110 12.59 3.79 -18.16
N LEU A 111 12.54 4.91 -17.44
CA LEU A 111 13.19 5.04 -16.13
C LEU A 111 12.28 4.61 -14.97
N MET A 112 10.97 4.90 -15.04
CA MET A 112 10.00 4.47 -14.02
C MET A 112 9.56 3.02 -14.22
N GLY A 113 9.69 2.49 -15.43
CA GLY A 113 9.35 1.12 -15.77
C GLY A 113 7.99 1.01 -16.48
N LYS A 114 8.00 0.26 -17.58
CA LYS A 114 6.82 -0.02 -18.43
C LYS A 114 5.75 -0.84 -17.71
N ASN A 115 6.10 -1.53 -16.63
CA ASN A 115 5.18 -2.36 -15.87
C ASN A 115 4.62 -1.65 -14.63
N SER A 116 5.01 -0.40 -14.40
CA SER A 116 4.53 0.41 -13.28
C SER A 116 3.07 0.82 -13.44
N ILE A 117 2.39 1.12 -12.33
CA ILE A 117 1.01 1.63 -12.34
C ILE A 117 0.86 2.88 -13.22
N MET A 118 1.92 3.68 -13.42
CA MET A 118 1.92 4.85 -14.30
C MET A 118 1.54 4.51 -15.75
N GLU A 119 2.06 3.40 -16.29
CA GLU A 119 1.85 3.00 -17.69
C GLU A 119 0.70 2.00 -17.85
N LYS A 120 0.43 1.18 -16.84
CA LYS A 120 -0.66 0.18 -16.88
C LYS A 120 -2.02 0.82 -17.09
N GLN A 121 -2.93 0.08 -17.74
CA GLN A 121 -4.27 0.54 -18.11
C GLN A 121 -5.34 -0.49 -17.76
N GLY A 122 -6.61 -0.05 -17.69
CA GLY A 122 -7.76 -0.93 -17.51
C GLY A 122 -7.66 -1.79 -16.24
N ASP A 123 -7.87 -3.09 -16.37
CA ASP A 123 -7.92 -4.01 -15.23
C ASP A 123 -6.54 -4.26 -14.60
N SER A 124 -5.46 -4.25 -15.39
CA SER A 124 -4.10 -4.34 -14.84
C SER A 124 -3.77 -3.16 -13.93
N HIS A 125 -4.15 -1.93 -14.34
CA HIS A 125 -4.05 -0.75 -13.50
C HIS A 125 -4.92 -0.88 -12.24
N ARG A 126 -6.16 -1.38 -12.39
CA ARG A 126 -7.10 -1.56 -11.28
C ARG A 126 -6.57 -2.54 -10.23
N CYS A 127 -5.95 -3.64 -10.66
CA CYS A 127 -5.30 -4.62 -9.79
C CYS A 127 -4.18 -3.97 -8.95
N LEU A 128 -3.19 -3.37 -9.61
CA LEU A 128 -2.09 -2.67 -8.92
C LEU A 128 -2.60 -1.55 -8.00
N ARG A 129 -3.57 -0.77 -8.47
CA ARG A 129 -4.20 0.28 -7.66
C ARG A 129 -4.86 -0.29 -6.42
N GLY A 130 -5.55 -1.42 -6.53
CA GLY A 130 -6.16 -2.11 -5.39
C GLY A 130 -5.13 -2.49 -4.33
N ILE A 131 -4.00 -3.07 -4.74
CA ILE A 131 -2.90 -3.43 -3.84
C ILE A 131 -2.35 -2.19 -3.13
N ILE A 132 -2.00 -1.14 -3.89
CA ILE A 132 -1.42 0.10 -3.35
C ILE A 132 -2.40 0.78 -2.38
N THR A 133 -3.65 0.99 -2.81
CA THR A 133 -4.66 1.68 -2.00
C THR A 133 -5.08 0.88 -0.76
N SER A 134 -4.91 -0.44 -0.75
CA SER A 134 -5.12 -1.24 0.46
C SER A 134 -4.10 -0.96 1.57
N THR A 135 -2.92 -0.40 1.24
CA THR A 135 -1.88 -0.04 2.23
C THR A 135 -1.97 1.41 2.65
N VAL A 136 -2.39 2.32 1.77
CA VAL A 136 -2.51 3.76 2.07
C VAL A 136 -3.96 4.19 2.34
N ASN A 137 -4.81 3.23 2.74
CA ASN A 137 -6.13 3.52 3.30
C ASN A 137 -6.02 4.00 4.76
N ILE A 138 -7.15 4.38 5.35
CA ILE A 138 -7.20 4.94 6.71
C ILE A 138 -6.52 3.99 7.72
N SER A 139 -6.86 2.70 7.71
CA SER A 139 -6.30 1.72 8.65
C SER A 139 -4.79 1.51 8.46
N GLY A 140 -4.31 1.48 7.21
CA GLY A 140 -2.89 1.36 6.91
C GLY A 140 -2.11 2.61 7.30
N LEU A 141 -2.68 3.80 7.15
CA LEU A 141 -2.08 5.05 7.62
C LEU A 141 -2.04 5.12 9.14
N GLU A 142 -3.10 4.68 9.82
CA GLU A 142 -3.16 4.60 11.29
C GLU A 142 -2.03 3.72 11.84
N ALA A 143 -1.83 2.53 11.27
CA ALA A 143 -0.71 1.65 11.61
C ALA A 143 0.67 2.27 11.27
N MET A 144 0.74 3.20 10.32
CA MET A 144 2.00 3.82 9.89
C MET A 144 2.43 5.00 10.78
N VAL A 145 1.50 5.67 11.47
CA VAL A 145 1.80 6.88 12.26
C VAL A 145 2.94 6.68 13.27
N PRO A 146 2.95 5.61 14.10
CA PRO A 146 4.01 5.44 15.09
C PRO A 146 5.41 5.32 14.45
N ARG A 147 5.51 4.51 13.38
CA ARG A 147 6.77 4.30 12.64
C ARG A 147 7.25 5.58 11.97
N MET A 148 6.32 6.33 11.37
CA MET A 148 6.63 7.62 10.75
C MET A 148 7.11 8.63 11.79
N CYS A 149 6.45 8.71 12.95
CA CYS A 149 6.88 9.57 14.06
C CYS A 149 8.29 9.21 14.55
N ASN A 150 8.59 7.92 14.66
CA ASN A 150 9.92 7.45 15.03
C ASN A 150 10.98 7.85 13.99
N SER A 151 10.69 7.61 12.70
CA SER A 151 11.61 7.97 11.60
C SER A 151 11.87 9.48 11.53
N ILE A 152 10.84 10.31 11.71
CA ILE A 152 10.98 11.79 11.75
C ILE A 152 11.83 12.23 12.94
N GLN A 153 11.54 11.74 14.14
CA GLN A 153 12.29 12.11 15.33
C GLN A 153 13.76 11.71 15.23
N ASN A 154 14.04 10.46 14.82
CA ASN A 154 15.40 9.98 14.59
C ASN A 154 16.15 10.83 13.56
N HIS A 155 15.48 11.22 12.47
CA HIS A 155 16.08 12.10 11.45
C HIS A 155 16.41 13.48 12.01
N MET A 156 15.54 14.06 12.84
CA MET A 156 15.77 15.36 13.46
C MET A 156 16.88 15.29 14.51
N GLU A 157 16.90 14.28 15.37
CA GLU A 157 17.97 14.06 16.34
C GLU A 157 19.34 13.89 15.66
N LYS A 158 19.40 13.10 14.59
CA LYS A 158 20.65 12.85 13.87
C LYS A 158 21.14 14.06 13.07
N ASN A 159 20.23 14.78 12.40
CA ASN A 159 20.62 15.74 11.35
C ASN A 159 20.32 17.22 11.70
N TRP A 160 19.51 17.50 12.72
CA TRP A 160 19.09 18.87 13.07
C TRP A 160 19.64 19.29 14.43
N GLN A 161 19.85 18.33 15.35
CA GLN A 161 20.40 18.63 16.67
C GLN A 161 21.79 19.28 16.53
N ASN A 162 22.00 20.34 17.31
CA ASN A 162 23.23 21.16 17.31
C ASN A 162 23.53 21.89 15.99
N GLN A 163 22.56 21.98 15.07
CA GLN A 163 22.68 22.83 13.88
C GLN A 163 21.98 24.16 14.13
N GLU A 164 22.61 25.27 13.73
CA GLU A 164 21.98 26.60 13.73
C GLU A 164 21.23 26.87 12.42
N GLU A 165 21.66 26.24 11.32
CA GLU A 165 21.09 26.39 9.99
C GLU A 165 21.06 25.04 9.26
N ILE A 166 19.93 24.73 8.60
CA ILE A 166 19.78 23.51 7.80
C ILE A 166 19.17 23.81 6.43
N SER A 167 19.54 23.04 5.40
CA SER A 167 18.80 23.03 4.13
C SER A 167 17.52 22.21 4.31
N LEU A 168 16.37 22.89 4.41
CA LEU A 168 15.09 22.23 4.61
C LEU A 168 14.78 21.27 3.46
N TYR A 169 14.96 21.71 2.21
CA TYR A 169 14.63 20.88 1.05
C TYR A 169 15.44 19.59 1.00
N ARG A 170 16.77 19.67 1.16
CA ARG A 170 17.65 18.49 1.19
C ARG A 170 17.32 17.57 2.36
N SER A 171 17.11 18.15 3.55
CA SER A 171 16.80 17.40 4.76
C SER A 171 15.48 16.64 4.63
N THR A 172 14.45 17.31 4.11
CA THR A 172 13.15 16.67 3.87
C THR A 172 13.21 15.62 2.77
N LYS A 173 14.00 15.81 1.71
CA LYS A 173 14.23 14.76 0.70
C LYS A 173 14.78 13.48 1.34
N MET A 174 15.85 13.58 2.12
CA MET A 174 16.39 12.41 2.84
C MET A 174 15.33 11.74 3.74
N LEU A 175 14.55 12.55 4.46
CA LEU A 175 13.51 12.06 5.36
C LEU A 175 12.38 11.34 4.60
N THR A 176 11.79 11.94 3.56
CA THR A 176 10.68 11.32 2.83
C THR A 176 11.12 10.08 2.05
N PHE A 177 12.38 10.02 1.60
CA PHE A 177 12.99 8.82 1.04
C PHE A 177 13.10 7.69 2.07
N THR A 178 13.50 8.02 3.30
CA THR A 178 13.59 7.07 4.41
C THR A 178 12.20 6.56 4.80
N ILE A 179 11.23 7.46 4.98
CA ILE A 179 9.84 7.10 5.32
C ILE A 179 9.23 6.17 4.27
N VAL A 180 9.42 6.42 2.97
CA VAL A 180 8.84 5.54 1.95
C VAL A 180 9.47 4.14 1.97
N LEU A 181 10.79 4.01 2.15
CA LEU A 181 11.46 2.71 2.19
C LEU A 181 11.13 1.94 3.48
N GLU A 182 11.17 2.59 4.63
CA GLU A 182 10.97 1.95 5.93
C GLU A 182 9.49 1.77 6.28
N CYS A 183 8.70 2.84 6.18
CA CYS A 183 7.34 2.85 6.73
C CYS A 183 6.28 2.33 5.74
N LEU A 184 6.47 2.58 4.43
CA LEU A 184 5.55 2.11 3.39
C LEU A 184 5.97 0.73 2.85
N PHE A 185 7.25 0.56 2.51
CA PHE A 185 7.74 -0.68 1.91
C PHE A 185 8.26 -1.70 2.93
N GLY A 186 8.89 -1.28 4.02
CA GLY A 186 9.55 -2.22 4.94
C GLY A 186 10.83 -2.81 4.38
N ILE A 187 11.50 -2.10 3.48
CA ILE A 187 12.72 -2.58 2.85
C ILE A 187 13.93 -2.04 3.63
N GLY A 188 14.70 -2.95 4.23
CA GLY A 188 15.91 -2.64 5.00
C GLY A 188 17.13 -2.32 4.11
N ILE A 189 16.99 -1.36 3.20
CA ILE A 189 18.08 -0.87 2.35
C ILE A 189 18.82 0.27 3.07
N GLU A 190 20.14 0.33 2.89
CA GLU A 190 20.95 1.47 3.33
C GLU A 190 20.55 2.76 2.59
N THR A 191 19.66 3.54 3.22
CA THR A 191 19.03 4.73 2.62
C THR A 191 20.06 5.76 2.18
N GLU A 192 21.11 5.99 2.97
CA GLU A 192 22.18 6.94 2.66
C GLU A 192 22.95 6.57 1.38
N LYS A 193 23.20 5.28 1.14
CA LYS A 193 23.89 4.82 -0.07
C LYS A 193 22.99 4.88 -1.30
N MET A 194 21.72 4.48 -1.15
CA MET A 194 20.81 4.38 -2.28
C MET A 194 20.16 5.71 -2.68
N PHE A 195 20.08 6.68 -1.77
CA PHE A 195 19.50 7.99 -2.06
C PHE A 195 20.10 8.64 -3.31
N GLY A 196 21.44 8.69 -3.40
CA GLY A 196 22.12 9.28 -4.55
C GLY A 196 21.91 8.51 -5.86
N VAL A 197 21.66 7.19 -5.79
CA VAL A 197 21.35 6.36 -6.96
C VAL A 197 19.95 6.66 -7.46
N PHE A 198 18.96 6.77 -6.56
CA PHE A 198 17.60 7.19 -6.91
C PHE A 198 17.58 8.61 -7.48
N GLU A 199 18.22 9.58 -6.84
CA GLU A 199 18.29 10.96 -7.35
C GLU A 199 18.86 11.02 -8.78
N ARG A 200 19.86 10.19 -9.10
CA ARG A 200 20.42 10.12 -10.45
C ARG A 200 19.43 9.61 -11.50
N VAL A 201 18.50 8.73 -11.11
CA VAL A 201 17.41 8.32 -12.01
C VAL A 201 16.46 9.49 -12.24
N LEU A 202 16.09 10.22 -11.18
CA LEU A 202 15.17 11.36 -11.25
C LEU A 202 15.68 12.45 -12.21
N GLU A 203 16.99 12.74 -12.21
CA GLU A 203 17.63 13.66 -13.17
C GLU A 203 17.36 13.30 -14.64
N GLY A 204 17.12 12.03 -14.94
CA GLY A 204 16.87 11.53 -16.30
C GLY A 204 15.40 11.50 -16.71
N VAL A 205 14.45 11.51 -15.78
CA VAL A 205 13.02 11.18 -16.02
C VAL A 205 12.36 12.10 -17.05
N LEU A 206 12.69 13.39 -17.06
CA LEU A 206 12.16 14.36 -18.03
C LEU A 206 13.25 14.90 -18.98
N SER A 207 14.41 14.25 -19.01
CA SER A 207 15.47 14.56 -19.97
C SER A 207 15.15 13.97 -21.36
N PRO A 208 15.75 14.50 -22.45
CA PRO A 208 15.65 13.87 -23.76
C PRO A 208 16.14 12.41 -23.71
N PRO A 209 15.42 11.44 -24.31
CA PRO A 209 15.73 10.02 -24.24
C PRO A 209 16.92 9.64 -25.15
N ILE A 210 18.07 10.27 -24.93
CA ILE A 210 19.29 10.07 -25.73
C ILE A 210 20.24 9.19 -24.92
N ASN A 211 20.32 7.91 -25.28
CA ASN A 211 21.19 6.94 -24.62
C ASN A 211 22.63 6.99 -25.18
N PHE A 212 23.31 8.11 -24.97
CA PHE A 212 24.71 8.30 -25.33
C PHE A 212 25.56 8.50 -24.06
N PRO A 213 26.75 7.89 -23.94
CA PRO A 213 27.58 7.99 -22.74
C PRO A 213 27.78 9.45 -22.28
N GLY A 214 27.45 9.71 -21.02
CA GLY A 214 27.60 11.03 -20.39
C GLY A 214 26.34 11.89 -20.40
N THR A 215 25.27 11.51 -21.11
CA THR A 215 23.98 12.24 -21.02
C THR A 215 23.29 12.01 -19.66
N LYS A 216 22.41 12.93 -19.24
CA LYS A 216 21.55 12.74 -18.04
C LYS A 216 20.80 11.40 -18.15
N PHE A 217 20.22 11.11 -19.32
CA PHE A 217 19.47 9.88 -19.57
C PHE A 217 20.32 8.61 -19.48
N SER A 218 21.54 8.56 -20.06
CA SER A 218 22.38 7.36 -19.99
C SER A 218 22.82 7.06 -18.56
N ARG A 219 23.15 8.10 -17.79
CA ARG A 219 23.51 7.96 -16.36
C ARG A 219 22.33 7.49 -15.52
N ALA A 220 21.14 8.01 -15.80
CA ALA A 220 19.90 7.59 -15.17
C ALA A 220 19.57 6.13 -15.47
N LYS A 221 19.73 5.66 -16.72
CA LYS A 221 19.52 4.24 -17.07
C LYS A 221 20.47 3.32 -16.29
N LYS A 222 21.76 3.69 -16.17
CA LYS A 222 22.72 2.92 -15.37
C LYS A 222 22.28 2.82 -13.90
N ALA A 223 21.93 3.96 -13.30
CA ALA A 223 21.43 4.00 -11.92
C ALA A 223 20.14 3.20 -11.73
N ARG A 224 19.22 3.23 -12.72
CA ARG A 224 18.00 2.42 -12.70
C ARG A 224 18.29 0.93 -12.73
N SER A 225 19.29 0.48 -13.48
CA SER A 225 19.74 -0.92 -13.48
C SER A 225 20.37 -1.33 -12.14
N GLU A 226 21.11 -0.43 -11.49
CA GLU A 226 21.66 -0.68 -10.13
C GLU A 226 20.53 -0.88 -9.11
N ILE A 227 19.50 -0.03 -9.13
CA ILE A 227 18.31 -0.18 -8.27
C ILE A 227 17.59 -1.50 -8.55
N GLU A 228 17.46 -1.87 -9.83
CA GLU A 228 16.80 -3.11 -10.24
C GLU A 228 17.43 -4.34 -9.59
N MET A 229 18.75 -4.43 -9.64
CA MET A 229 19.49 -5.57 -9.08
C MET A 229 19.25 -5.72 -7.58
N VAL A 230 19.25 -4.60 -6.85
CA VAL A 230 18.97 -4.58 -5.41
C VAL A 230 17.54 -5.03 -5.13
N LEU A 231 16.57 -4.47 -5.85
CA LEU A 231 15.15 -4.77 -5.62
C LEU A 231 14.78 -6.20 -6.00
N ILE A 232 15.33 -6.75 -7.08
CA ILE A 232 15.13 -8.17 -7.43
C ILE A 232 15.65 -9.06 -6.30
N GLY A 233 16.80 -8.73 -5.71
CA GLY A 233 17.34 -9.44 -4.54
C GLY A 233 16.35 -9.42 -3.36
N GLU A 234 15.80 -8.25 -3.04
CA GLU A 234 14.81 -8.11 -1.97
C GLU A 234 13.49 -8.85 -2.26
N VAL A 235 13.02 -8.85 -3.50
CA VAL A 235 11.80 -9.57 -3.90
C VAL A 235 11.99 -11.06 -3.70
N ARG A 236 13.13 -11.61 -4.14
CA ARG A 236 13.46 -13.03 -3.97
C ARG A 236 13.57 -13.42 -2.50
N ARG A 237 14.32 -12.64 -1.72
CA ARG A 237 14.47 -12.85 -0.27
C ARG A 237 13.11 -12.85 0.44
N LYS A 238 12.25 -11.87 0.15
CA LYS A 238 10.92 -11.78 0.79
C LYS A 238 10.00 -12.92 0.32
N ARG A 239 10.08 -13.30 -0.95
CA ARG A 239 9.35 -14.46 -1.49
C ARG A 239 9.72 -15.75 -0.78
N GLU A 240 11.02 -16.05 -0.66
CA GLU A 240 11.52 -17.24 0.03
C GLU A 240 11.06 -17.26 1.49
N ALA A 241 11.13 -16.12 2.20
CA ALA A 241 10.64 -16.01 3.57
C ALA A 241 9.12 -16.28 3.69
N MET A 242 8.32 -15.81 2.74
CA MET A 242 6.87 -16.05 2.72
C MET A 242 6.51 -17.49 2.37
N GLU A 243 7.23 -18.12 1.45
CA GLU A 243 7.03 -19.52 1.08
C GLU A 243 7.44 -20.45 2.25
N ASN A 244 8.59 -20.21 2.89
CA ASN A 244 9.04 -20.98 4.05
C ASN A 244 8.13 -20.79 5.29
N GLY A 245 7.64 -19.57 5.52
CA GLY A 245 6.71 -19.29 6.62
C GLY A 245 5.35 -19.97 6.47
N ARG A 246 4.89 -20.18 5.22
CA ARG A 246 3.69 -20.98 4.94
C ARG A 246 3.90 -22.46 5.21
N ASP A 247 5.06 -23.00 4.85
CA ASP A 247 5.39 -24.41 5.12
C ASP A 247 5.47 -24.69 6.63
N GLU A 248 5.98 -23.74 7.43
CA GLU A 248 5.96 -23.81 8.90
C GLU A 248 4.56 -23.69 9.50
N GLU A 249 3.72 -22.77 8.99
CA GLU A 249 2.32 -22.62 9.44
C GLU A 249 1.47 -23.83 9.09
N ASP A 250 1.59 -24.36 7.87
CA ASP A 250 0.93 -25.59 7.43
C ASP A 250 1.44 -26.77 8.27
N GLY A 251 2.76 -26.89 8.48
CA GLY A 251 3.35 -27.89 9.37
C GLY A 251 2.87 -27.78 10.82
N MET A 252 2.66 -26.57 11.33
CA MET A 252 2.11 -26.34 12.67
C MET A 252 0.60 -26.60 12.73
N LEU A 253 -0.14 -26.37 11.65
CA LEU A 253 -1.55 -26.75 11.53
C LEU A 253 -1.68 -28.28 11.49
N PHE A 254 -0.81 -28.97 10.74
CA PHE A 254 -0.74 -30.43 10.71
C PHE A 254 -0.34 -31.02 12.06
N SER A 255 0.60 -30.41 12.79
CA SER A 255 0.95 -30.89 14.15
C SER A 255 -0.16 -30.62 15.18
N LYS A 256 -0.92 -29.52 15.04
CA LYS A 256 -2.16 -29.29 15.83
C LYS A 256 -3.26 -30.30 15.50
N LEU A 257 -3.37 -30.73 14.24
CA LEU A 257 -4.28 -31.80 13.83
C LEU A 257 -3.81 -33.18 14.36
N GLU A 258 -2.50 -33.43 14.40
CA GLU A 258 -1.91 -34.63 15.04
C GLU A 258 -2.12 -34.67 16.57
N PHE A 259 -2.34 -33.52 17.22
CA PHE A 259 -2.70 -33.46 18.64
C PHE A 259 -4.10 -34.04 18.92
N PHE A 260 -4.96 -34.15 17.91
CA PHE A 260 -6.24 -34.84 17.97
C PHE A 260 -6.13 -36.24 17.30
N GLN A 261 -5.71 -37.24 18.10
CA GLN A 261 -5.78 -38.71 17.90
C GLN A 261 -4.54 -39.49 17.36
N PRO A 262 -4.38 -40.77 17.75
CA PRO A 262 -3.08 -41.43 17.85
C PRO A 262 -2.57 -42.06 16.53
N ARG A 263 -1.27 -41.80 16.25
CA ARG A 263 -0.36 -42.50 15.32
C ARG A 263 -0.84 -42.67 13.86
N PHE A 264 -0.49 -41.70 13.02
CA PHE A 264 -0.43 -41.85 11.56
C PHE A 264 0.88 -42.51 11.12
N LYS A 265 0.85 -43.41 10.12
CA LYS A 265 2.04 -43.92 9.42
C LYS A 265 2.06 -43.42 7.98
N LYS A 266 3.15 -42.74 7.59
CA LYS A 266 3.36 -42.09 6.28
C LYS A 266 3.75 -43.10 5.19
N TYR A 267 3.08 -43.06 4.04
CA TYR A 267 3.49 -43.73 2.80
C TYR A 267 3.26 -42.80 1.59
N GLY A 268 4.24 -41.93 1.29
CA GLY A 268 4.15 -40.98 0.16
C GLY A 268 3.06 -39.90 0.32
N ASN A 269 2.43 -39.48 -0.79
CA ASN A 269 1.46 -38.38 -0.87
C ASN A 269 -0.01 -38.79 -0.60
N VAL A 270 -0.23 -40.00 -0.10
CA VAL A 270 -1.57 -40.56 0.12
C VAL A 270 -1.64 -41.10 1.55
N PHE A 271 -2.58 -40.57 2.35
CA PHE A 271 -2.80 -41.03 3.72
C PHE A 271 -3.95 -42.04 3.73
N LYS A 272 -3.66 -43.29 4.06
CA LYS A 272 -4.70 -44.28 4.41
C LYS A 272 -4.97 -44.17 5.91
N THR A 273 -6.20 -43.83 6.27
CA THR A 273 -6.66 -43.83 7.66
C THR A 273 -7.96 -44.62 7.78
N LYS A 274 -8.35 -44.99 9.00
CA LYS A 274 -9.67 -45.53 9.30
C LYS A 274 -10.41 -44.51 10.16
N VAL A 275 -11.39 -43.83 9.59
CA VAL A 275 -12.30 -42.99 10.37
C VAL A 275 -13.51 -43.85 10.72
N MET A 276 -13.71 -44.10 12.03
CA MET A 276 -14.79 -44.96 12.52
C MET A 276 -14.83 -46.36 11.88
N GLY A 277 -13.66 -46.96 11.61
CA GLY A 277 -13.53 -48.33 11.12
C GLY A 277 -13.56 -48.52 9.60
N SER A 278 -14.06 -47.53 8.84
CA SER A 278 -14.06 -47.56 7.37
C SER A 278 -12.74 -47.04 6.81
N PRO A 279 -12.11 -47.73 5.83
CA PRO A 279 -10.89 -47.24 5.20
C PRO A 279 -11.18 -45.97 4.38
N THR A 280 -10.54 -44.87 4.75
CA THR A 280 -10.66 -43.54 4.13
C THR A 280 -9.30 -43.10 3.60
N VAL A 281 -9.27 -42.62 2.36
CA VAL A 281 -8.06 -42.10 1.72
C VAL A 281 -8.10 -40.57 1.74
N VAL A 282 -7.12 -39.95 2.38
CA VAL A 282 -6.96 -38.49 2.40
C VAL A 282 -5.83 -38.13 1.42
N VAL A 283 -6.14 -37.25 0.47
CA VAL A 283 -5.23 -36.81 -0.60
C VAL A 283 -4.90 -35.33 -0.41
N ASN A 284 -3.63 -34.97 -0.53
CA ASN A 284 -3.13 -33.60 -0.40
C ASN A 284 -3.81 -32.64 -1.43
N GLY A 285 -4.16 -31.42 -1.00
CA GLY A 285 -5.13 -30.54 -1.66
C GLY A 285 -4.81 -30.13 -3.11
N THR A 286 -3.53 -30.10 -3.49
CA THR A 286 -3.12 -29.82 -4.88
C THR A 286 -3.39 -30.97 -5.84
N ALA A 287 -3.43 -32.22 -5.37
CA ALA A 287 -3.81 -33.39 -6.16
C ALA A 287 -5.33 -33.66 -6.17
N ALA A 288 -6.02 -33.32 -5.07
CA ALA A 288 -7.47 -33.42 -4.97
C ALA A 288 -8.19 -32.48 -5.98
N ASN A 289 -7.71 -31.25 -6.15
CA ASN A 289 -8.29 -30.31 -7.12
C ASN A 289 -8.18 -30.79 -8.57
N LYS A 290 -7.14 -31.55 -8.93
CA LYS A 290 -7.02 -32.15 -10.29
C LYS A 290 -7.93 -33.35 -10.50
N PHE A 291 -8.23 -34.11 -9.43
CA PHE A 291 -9.07 -35.31 -9.48
C PHE A 291 -10.59 -34.99 -9.42
N PHE A 292 -10.97 -33.96 -8.66
CA PHE A 292 -12.37 -33.52 -8.56
C PHE A 292 -12.86 -32.70 -9.76
N MET A 293 -11.95 -32.07 -10.51
CA MET A 293 -12.29 -31.36 -11.76
C MET A 293 -12.56 -32.30 -12.95
N SER A 294 -12.30 -33.60 -12.82
CA SER A 294 -12.40 -34.56 -13.94
C SER A 294 -13.58 -35.54 -13.87
N ASN A 295 -14.39 -35.58 -12.82
CA ASN A 295 -15.49 -36.54 -12.69
C ASN A 295 -16.75 -35.95 -12.03
N GLU A 296 -17.88 -35.96 -12.75
CA GLU A 296 -19.19 -35.48 -12.29
C GLU A 296 -19.87 -36.46 -11.29
N PHE A 297 -20.54 -35.87 -10.28
CA PHE A 297 -21.59 -36.40 -9.36
C PHE A 297 -21.94 -37.90 -9.33
N LYS A 298 -21.89 -38.54 -8.14
CA LYS A 298 -23.00 -39.25 -7.45
C LYS A 298 -22.56 -40.15 -6.27
N LEU A 299 -23.48 -40.30 -5.29
CA LEU A 299 -23.67 -41.39 -4.30
C LEU A 299 -23.03 -41.30 -2.91
N VAL A 300 -23.88 -41.03 -1.90
CA VAL A 300 -23.81 -41.60 -0.54
C VAL A 300 -25.22 -41.89 -0.05
N VAL A 301 -25.67 -43.15 -0.08
CA VAL A 301 -26.51 -43.81 0.95
C VAL A 301 -26.36 -45.33 0.76
N SER A 302 -25.90 -46.06 1.79
CA SER A 302 -26.42 -47.36 2.24
C SER A 302 -25.35 -48.26 2.90
N SER A 303 -25.82 -49.01 3.91
CA SER A 303 -25.23 -50.20 4.54
C SER A 303 -24.32 -50.03 5.77
N TRP A 304 -24.95 -50.20 6.95
CA TRP A 304 -24.32 -50.79 8.14
C TRP A 304 -24.71 -52.27 8.20
N PRO A 305 -23.77 -53.17 8.54
CA PRO A 305 -24.13 -54.40 9.25
C PRO A 305 -23.50 -54.50 10.65
N THR A 306 -24.35 -54.94 11.55
CA THR A 306 -24.17 -55.44 12.91
C THR A 306 -23.21 -56.64 12.96
N SER A 307 -22.08 -56.52 13.67
CA SER A 307 -21.38 -57.62 14.38
C SER A 307 -20.04 -57.14 14.93
N SER A 308 -19.99 -56.83 16.23
CA SER A 308 -18.80 -56.88 17.12
C SER A 308 -19.21 -56.45 18.53
N VAL A 309 -20.24 -57.09 19.06
CA VAL A 309 -20.48 -57.18 20.50
C VAL A 309 -19.69 -58.41 20.92
N GLU A 310 -18.52 -58.24 21.53
CA GLU A 310 -17.85 -59.17 22.47
C GLU A 310 -16.36 -58.83 22.58
N LEU A 311 -16.01 -57.95 23.54
CA LEU A 311 -14.73 -57.90 24.29
C LEU A 311 -14.55 -56.51 24.95
N MET A 312 -15.43 -56.13 25.89
CA MET A 312 -15.12 -55.12 26.90
C MET A 312 -16.10 -55.20 28.09
N GLY A 313 -15.56 -55.11 29.31
CA GLY A 313 -16.22 -55.36 30.60
C GLY A 313 -17.46 -54.51 30.88
N LYS A 314 -18.43 -55.15 31.54
CA LYS A 314 -19.87 -54.86 31.49
C LYS A 314 -20.43 -53.73 32.39
N ASN A 315 -19.66 -52.98 33.18
CA ASN A 315 -20.25 -52.13 34.24
C ASN A 315 -20.06 -50.61 34.12
N SER A 316 -19.51 -50.07 33.03
CA SER A 316 -19.39 -48.60 32.85
C SER A 316 -19.96 -48.08 31.51
N ILE A 317 -20.34 -48.98 30.61
CA ILE A 317 -20.95 -48.63 29.31
C ILE A 317 -22.49 -48.63 29.38
N MET A 318 -23.09 -49.45 30.27
CA MET A 318 -24.55 -49.40 30.51
C MET A 318 -25.00 -48.06 31.10
N GLU A 319 -24.20 -47.39 31.94
CA GLU A 319 -24.62 -46.13 32.59
C GLU A 319 -24.53 -44.92 31.65
N ILE A 320 -23.58 -44.90 30.71
CA ILE A 320 -23.42 -43.80 29.74
C ILE A 320 -24.42 -43.95 28.58
N LEU A 321 -24.67 -45.18 28.12
CA LEU A 321 -25.69 -45.44 27.08
C LEU A 321 -27.11 -45.18 27.58
N THR A 322 -27.42 -45.40 28.85
CA THR A 322 -28.75 -45.09 29.41
C THR A 322 -29.04 -43.58 29.41
N VAL A 323 -28.02 -42.75 29.70
CA VAL A 323 -28.17 -41.28 29.71
C VAL A 323 -28.33 -40.71 28.28
N ALA A 324 -27.63 -41.29 27.30
CA ALA A 324 -27.77 -40.90 25.90
C ALA A 324 -29.09 -41.41 25.27
N PHE A 325 -29.59 -42.58 25.68
CA PHE A 325 -30.85 -43.16 25.20
C PHE A 325 -32.08 -42.43 25.75
N VAL A 326 -32.07 -42.00 27.02
CA VAL A 326 -33.16 -41.21 27.63
C VAL A 326 -33.23 -39.79 27.05
N ALA A 327 -32.09 -39.16 26.74
CA ALA A 327 -32.04 -37.85 26.09
C ALA A 327 -32.54 -37.90 24.62
N SER A 328 -32.32 -39.03 23.94
CA SER A 328 -32.76 -39.25 22.55
C SER A 328 -34.26 -39.59 22.47
N LEU A 329 -34.80 -40.34 23.44
CA LEU A 329 -36.24 -40.61 23.57
C LEU A 329 -37.06 -39.35 23.94
N HIS A 330 -36.48 -38.41 24.69
CA HIS A 330 -37.14 -37.12 24.98
C HIS A 330 -37.29 -36.26 23.71
N ARG A 331 -36.30 -36.28 22.79
CA ARG A 331 -36.43 -35.60 21.49
C ARG A 331 -37.43 -36.29 20.57
N LEU A 332 -37.50 -37.63 20.59
CA LEU A 332 -38.46 -38.40 19.79
C LEU A 332 -39.91 -38.27 20.29
N SER A 333 -40.17 -38.21 21.60
CA SER A 333 -41.54 -38.03 22.13
C SER A 333 -42.10 -36.62 21.87
N THR A 334 -41.22 -35.61 21.83
CA THR A 334 -41.58 -34.22 21.52
C THR A 334 -41.84 -34.03 20.02
N ILE A 335 -41.19 -34.82 19.15
CA ILE A 335 -41.41 -34.84 17.70
C ILE A 335 -42.66 -35.65 17.31
N LEU A 336 -43.07 -36.65 18.11
CA LEU A 336 -44.20 -37.55 17.82
C LEU A 336 -45.47 -37.34 18.66
N GLY A 337 -45.53 -36.29 19.49
CA GLY A 337 -46.79 -35.87 20.16
C GLY A 337 -47.37 -36.87 21.19
N LEU A 338 -46.55 -37.75 21.78
CA LEU A 338 -47.00 -38.72 22.77
C LEU A 338 -46.73 -38.21 24.20
N ARG A 339 -47.78 -37.79 24.90
CA ARG A 339 -47.77 -37.55 26.35
C ARG A 339 -47.79 -38.90 27.07
N LEU A 340 -46.78 -39.17 27.90
CA LEU A 340 -46.84 -39.94 29.17
C LEU A 340 -45.41 -40.19 29.66
N TRP A 341 -45.01 -39.68 30.83
CA TRP A 341 -44.01 -40.30 31.73
C TRP A 341 -44.26 -39.77 33.16
N SER A 342 -44.38 -40.68 34.14
CA SER A 342 -44.78 -40.38 35.53
C SER A 342 -43.61 -39.91 36.42
N GLN A 343 -43.95 -39.17 37.48
CA GLN A 343 -43.03 -38.50 38.42
C GLN A 343 -42.09 -39.45 39.21
N GLU A 344 -42.32 -40.76 39.21
CA GLU A 344 -41.52 -41.72 40.00
C GLU A 344 -40.06 -41.85 39.51
N CYS A 345 -39.82 -41.87 38.20
CA CYS A 345 -38.51 -42.20 37.63
C CYS A 345 -37.42 -41.13 37.88
N ALA A 346 -37.79 -39.86 38.01
CA ALA A 346 -36.84 -38.77 38.22
C ALA A 346 -36.26 -38.74 39.66
N THR A 347 -36.96 -39.34 40.62
CA THR A 347 -36.59 -39.29 42.04
C THR A 347 -35.53 -40.35 42.38
N GLN A 348 -35.56 -41.49 41.69
CA GLN A 348 -34.63 -42.60 41.93
C GLN A 348 -33.21 -42.31 41.41
N PHE A 349 -33.09 -41.63 40.26
CA PHE A 349 -31.80 -41.24 39.67
C PHE A 349 -31.00 -40.27 40.56
N ARG A 350 -31.70 -39.33 41.22
CA ARG A 350 -31.08 -38.28 42.04
C ARG A 350 -30.43 -38.84 43.31
N ASN A 351 -30.95 -39.94 43.85
CA ASN A 351 -30.46 -40.56 45.08
C ASN A 351 -29.21 -41.43 44.85
N THR A 352 -29.08 -42.06 43.69
CA THR A 352 -27.90 -42.87 43.33
C THR A 352 -26.67 -42.00 43.09
N TRP A 353 -26.83 -40.85 42.42
CA TRP A 353 -25.73 -39.90 42.13
C TRP A 353 -25.09 -39.32 43.41
N ARG A 354 -25.88 -39.10 44.47
CA ARG A 354 -25.37 -38.57 45.75
C ARG A 354 -24.48 -39.55 46.53
N ARG A 355 -24.62 -40.87 46.30
CA ARG A 355 -23.86 -41.90 47.01
C ARG A 355 -22.48 -42.14 46.39
N THR A 356 -22.36 -42.14 45.07
CA THR A 356 -21.09 -42.36 44.36
C THR A 356 -20.12 -41.17 44.44
N GLY A 357 -20.63 -39.94 44.48
CA GLY A 357 -19.80 -38.74 44.58
C GLY A 357 -19.02 -38.55 45.89
N LYS A 358 -19.39 -39.25 46.98
CA LYS A 358 -18.74 -39.13 48.30
C LYS A 358 -17.52 -40.04 48.49
N ILE A 359 -17.38 -41.11 47.68
CA ILE A 359 -16.32 -42.12 47.87
C ILE A 359 -15.02 -41.69 47.19
N VAL A 360 -15.09 -40.94 46.08
CA VAL A 360 -13.90 -40.48 45.34
C VAL A 360 -13.18 -39.30 46.02
N LYS A 361 -13.87 -38.53 46.86
CA LYS A 361 -13.29 -37.33 47.53
C LYS A 361 -12.42 -37.62 48.74
N ARG A 362 -12.35 -38.86 49.24
CA ARG A 362 -11.71 -39.18 50.54
C ARG A 362 -10.25 -39.66 50.47
N SER A 363 -9.66 -39.81 49.28
CA SER A 363 -8.30 -40.37 49.13
C SER A 363 -7.22 -39.38 48.68
N VAL A 364 -7.47 -38.07 48.73
CA VAL A 364 -6.48 -37.04 48.41
C VAL A 364 -6.45 -35.97 49.50
N PHE A 365 -5.78 -36.26 50.61
CA PHE A 365 -5.38 -35.27 51.64
C PHE A 365 -3.84 -35.23 51.66
N ILE A 366 -3.23 -34.18 51.12
CA ILE A 366 -2.56 -33.06 51.82
C ILE A 366 -1.26 -33.48 52.56
N GLY A 367 -0.09 -33.03 52.06
CA GLY A 367 1.11 -32.87 52.89
C GLY A 367 2.50 -33.30 52.38
N THR A 368 2.67 -33.86 51.18
CA THR A 368 4.01 -34.38 50.75
C THR A 368 4.82 -33.38 49.91
N LYS A 369 6.17 -33.49 49.93
CA LYS A 369 7.11 -32.72 49.09
C LYS A 369 6.70 -32.68 47.60
N VAL A 370 6.05 -33.74 47.11
CA VAL A 370 5.53 -33.86 45.74
C VAL A 370 4.38 -32.89 45.46
N SER A 371 3.49 -32.63 46.43
CA SER A 371 2.40 -31.64 46.29
C SER A 371 2.96 -30.22 46.18
N ARG A 372 4.02 -29.89 46.95
CA ARG A 372 4.71 -28.59 46.83
C ARG A 372 5.47 -28.46 45.51
N ALA A 373 6.14 -29.52 45.06
CA ALA A 373 6.83 -29.54 43.77
C ALA A 373 5.85 -29.42 42.58
N LYS A 374 4.67 -30.08 42.66
CA LYS A 374 3.60 -29.93 41.65
C LYS A 374 3.03 -28.51 41.63
N LYS A 375 2.85 -27.88 42.79
CA LYS A 375 2.39 -26.49 42.87
C LYS A 375 3.44 -25.51 42.34
N ALA A 376 4.70 -25.68 42.71
CA ALA A 376 5.81 -24.88 42.19
C ALA A 376 5.96 -25.03 40.67
N ARG A 377 5.85 -26.26 40.16
CA ARG A 377 5.85 -26.53 38.71
C ARG A 377 4.65 -25.89 38.01
N ALA A 378 3.45 -25.94 38.58
CA ALA A 378 2.28 -25.31 38.00
C ALA A 378 2.40 -23.77 37.95
N GLU A 379 3.01 -23.15 38.96
CA GLU A 379 3.29 -21.71 38.94
C GLU A 379 4.38 -21.35 37.91
N ILE A 380 5.45 -22.15 37.81
CA ILE A 380 6.49 -21.96 36.79
C ILE A 380 5.92 -22.16 35.38
N GLU A 381 5.10 -23.19 35.15
CA GLU A 381 4.40 -23.41 33.87
C GLU A 381 3.44 -22.25 33.55
N LYS A 382 2.76 -21.68 34.55
CA LYS A 382 1.88 -20.52 34.36
C LYS A 382 2.67 -19.27 33.97
N VAL A 383 3.82 -19.01 34.60
CA VAL A 383 4.71 -17.89 34.27
C VAL A 383 5.33 -18.08 32.89
N LEU A 384 5.85 -19.28 32.58
CA LEU A 384 6.42 -19.60 31.27
C LEU A 384 5.37 -19.51 30.16
N ASN A 385 4.17 -20.03 30.36
CA ASN A 385 3.09 -19.92 29.37
C ASN A 385 2.61 -18.48 29.20
N GLY A 386 2.61 -17.68 30.27
CA GLY A 386 2.34 -16.25 30.19
C GLY A 386 3.38 -15.51 29.37
N GLU A 387 4.66 -15.83 29.57
CA GLU A 387 5.79 -15.22 28.87
C GLU A 387 5.90 -15.67 27.41
N VAL A 388 5.65 -16.96 27.14
CA VAL A 388 5.55 -17.50 25.78
C VAL A 388 4.37 -16.87 25.04
N ARG A 389 3.22 -16.70 25.71
CA ARG A 389 2.07 -16.00 25.12
C ARG A 389 2.38 -14.53 24.84
N ARG A 390 3.04 -13.82 25.76
CA ARG A 390 3.46 -12.42 25.57
C ARG A 390 4.44 -12.27 24.40
N LYS A 391 5.50 -13.08 24.37
CA LYS A 391 6.45 -13.09 23.24
C LYS A 391 5.79 -13.49 21.93
N ARG A 392 4.80 -14.39 21.98
CA ARG A 392 4.01 -14.76 20.81
C ARG A 392 3.12 -13.62 20.34
N GLU A 393 2.45 -12.90 21.23
CA GLU A 393 1.65 -11.71 20.91
C GLU A 393 2.54 -10.58 20.35
N GLU A 394 3.78 -10.41 20.83
CA GLU A 394 4.76 -9.46 20.29
C GLU A 394 5.30 -9.89 18.91
N LEU A 395 5.55 -11.18 18.71
CA LEU A 395 5.99 -11.74 17.42
C LEU A 395 4.85 -11.78 16.39
N GLU A 396 3.63 -12.11 16.79
CA GLU A 396 2.43 -12.09 15.95
C GLU A 396 2.04 -10.64 15.61
N GLY A 397 2.13 -9.71 16.57
CA GLY A 397 1.93 -8.27 16.32
C GLY A 397 2.95 -7.68 15.34
N GLY A 398 4.24 -8.03 15.47
CA GLY A 398 5.28 -7.60 14.54
C GLY A 398 5.16 -8.23 13.14
N LYS A 399 4.76 -9.50 13.07
CA LYS A 399 4.54 -10.23 11.81
C LYS A 399 3.34 -9.69 11.04
N ASP A 400 2.23 -9.42 11.73
CA ASP A 400 1.03 -8.80 11.13
C ASP A 400 1.32 -7.37 10.63
N GLU A 401 2.16 -6.60 11.32
CA GLU A 401 2.57 -5.27 10.88
C GLU A 401 3.45 -5.31 9.62
N GLU A 402 4.40 -6.25 9.54
CA GLU A 402 5.30 -6.43 8.40
C GLU A 402 4.59 -7.00 7.17
N ASP A 403 3.64 -7.93 7.36
CA ASP A 403 2.83 -8.49 6.28
C ASP A 403 1.85 -7.46 5.69
N ASN A 404 1.49 -6.42 6.45
CA ASN A 404 0.65 -5.32 6.01
C ASN A 404 1.38 -4.23 5.22
N MET A 405 2.71 -4.28 5.12
CA MET A 405 3.50 -3.33 4.32
C MET A 405 3.31 -3.53 2.82
N LEU A 406 3.52 -2.46 2.04
CA LEU A 406 3.23 -2.49 0.60
C LEU A 406 4.12 -3.48 -0.14
N PHE A 407 5.40 -3.61 0.24
CA PHE A 407 6.30 -4.57 -0.40
C PHE A 407 5.81 -6.00 -0.18
N SER A 408 5.45 -6.35 1.05
CA SER A 408 4.86 -7.65 1.40
C SER A 408 3.61 -7.95 0.56
N LYS A 409 2.69 -6.99 0.42
CA LYS A 409 1.48 -7.18 -0.39
C LYS A 409 1.76 -7.34 -1.88
N LEU A 410 2.75 -6.61 -2.43
CA LEU A 410 3.18 -6.76 -3.82
C LEU A 410 3.81 -8.15 -4.05
N VAL A 411 4.72 -8.59 -3.18
CA VAL A 411 5.33 -9.92 -3.26
C VAL A 411 4.29 -11.02 -3.10
N ALA A 412 3.32 -10.86 -2.18
CA ALA A 412 2.23 -11.81 -2.02
C ALA A 412 1.35 -11.90 -3.28
N ALA A 413 1.05 -10.77 -3.94
CA ALA A 413 0.34 -10.75 -5.22
C ALA A 413 1.13 -11.42 -6.34
N PHE A 414 2.45 -11.23 -6.36
CA PHE A 414 3.36 -11.94 -7.27
C PHE A 414 3.32 -13.46 -7.05
N ILE A 415 3.40 -13.93 -5.80
CA ILE A 415 3.30 -15.36 -5.47
C ILE A 415 1.95 -15.95 -5.91
N ARG A 416 0.86 -15.17 -5.83
CA ARG A 416 -0.47 -15.58 -6.31
C ARG A 416 -0.61 -15.55 -7.84
N GLY A 417 0.38 -15.03 -8.57
CA GLY A 417 0.33 -14.88 -10.02
C GLY A 417 -0.58 -13.74 -10.50
N GLU A 418 -0.93 -12.80 -9.61
CA GLU A 418 -1.75 -11.63 -9.96
C GLU A 418 -0.93 -10.55 -10.67
N ILE A 419 0.36 -10.46 -10.34
CA ILE A 419 1.34 -9.54 -10.93
C ILE A 419 2.68 -10.25 -11.17
N THR A 420 3.58 -9.69 -11.96
CA THR A 420 4.91 -10.23 -12.26
C THR A 420 6.01 -9.68 -11.34
N GLU A 421 7.19 -10.32 -11.32
CA GLU A 421 8.37 -9.81 -10.57
C GLU A 421 8.76 -8.40 -11.06
N GLU A 422 8.70 -8.17 -12.38
CA GLU A 422 8.99 -6.86 -12.98
C GLU A 422 7.95 -5.81 -12.58
N GLU A 423 6.66 -6.20 -12.45
CA GLU A 423 5.63 -5.30 -11.93
C GLU A 423 5.90 -4.92 -10.48
N VAL A 424 6.38 -5.84 -9.62
CA VAL A 424 6.78 -5.49 -8.25
C VAL A 424 7.90 -4.45 -8.27
N VAL A 425 8.99 -4.72 -9.00
CA VAL A 425 10.17 -3.85 -9.06
C VAL A 425 9.82 -2.48 -9.64
N ASP A 426 9.15 -2.42 -10.79
CA ASP A 426 8.78 -1.15 -11.45
C ASP A 426 7.86 -0.30 -10.56
N ASN A 427 6.94 -0.91 -9.81
CA ASN A 427 6.08 -0.18 -8.90
C ASN A 427 6.82 0.32 -7.65
N VAL A 428 7.75 -0.45 -7.07
CA VAL A 428 8.59 0.04 -5.97
C VAL A 428 9.39 1.26 -6.42
N VAL A 429 10.05 1.17 -7.58
CA VAL A 429 10.84 2.26 -8.16
C VAL A 429 9.97 3.51 -8.34
N LEU A 430 8.86 3.40 -9.08
CA LEU A 430 7.96 4.53 -9.34
C LEU A 430 7.45 5.18 -8.05
N LEU A 431 7.02 4.38 -7.08
CA LEU A 431 6.38 4.89 -5.86
C LEU A 431 7.38 5.55 -4.91
N VAL A 432 8.63 5.08 -4.86
CA VAL A 432 9.71 5.79 -4.15
C VAL A 432 9.88 7.17 -4.76
N PHE A 433 9.98 7.30 -6.10
CA PHE A 433 10.07 8.61 -6.75
C PHE A 433 8.87 9.51 -6.46
N ALA A 434 7.66 8.96 -6.61
CA ALA A 434 6.42 9.70 -6.42
C ALA A 434 6.28 10.23 -4.98
N ALA A 435 6.57 9.40 -3.97
CA ALA A 435 6.39 9.77 -2.57
C ALA A 435 7.50 10.68 -2.02
N HIS A 436 8.73 10.53 -2.51
CA HIS A 436 9.89 11.26 -2.02
C HIS A 436 9.94 12.71 -2.52
N ASP A 437 9.98 12.91 -3.84
CA ASP A 437 10.31 14.21 -4.44
C ASP A 437 9.13 15.20 -4.36
N THR A 438 7.89 14.69 -4.56
CA THR A 438 6.69 15.54 -4.46
C THR A 438 6.40 15.99 -3.03
N THR A 439 6.51 15.09 -2.06
CA THR A 439 6.22 15.38 -0.65
C THR A 439 7.27 16.30 -0.05
N SER A 440 8.55 16.11 -0.37
CA SER A 440 9.63 16.98 0.12
C SER A 440 9.48 18.42 -0.39
N TYR A 441 9.14 18.58 -1.67
CA TYR A 441 8.79 19.88 -2.23
C TYR A 441 7.56 20.49 -1.54
N ALA A 442 6.48 19.71 -1.34
CA ALA A 442 5.26 20.19 -0.69
C ALA A 442 5.48 20.66 0.75
N ILE A 443 6.29 19.93 1.53
CA ILE A 443 6.71 20.32 2.89
C ILE A 443 7.48 21.64 2.82
N THR A 444 8.47 21.72 1.95
CA THR A 444 9.33 22.90 1.79
C THR A 444 8.48 24.14 1.44
N MET A 445 7.54 24.00 0.51
CA MET A 445 6.61 25.06 0.16
C MET A 445 5.65 25.40 1.30
N THR A 446 5.24 24.43 2.11
CA THR A 446 4.45 24.69 3.33
C THR A 446 5.18 25.64 4.27
N PHE A 447 6.46 25.39 4.56
CA PHE A 447 7.26 26.30 5.40
C PHE A 447 7.44 27.67 4.76
N LYS A 448 7.67 27.74 3.45
CA LYS A 448 7.72 29.03 2.75
C LYS A 448 6.42 29.83 2.89
N MET A 449 5.28 29.17 2.74
CA MET A 449 3.98 29.80 2.91
C MET A 449 3.74 30.23 4.37
N LEU A 450 4.10 29.39 5.35
CA LEU A 450 3.97 29.75 6.77
C LEU A 450 4.80 30.98 7.14
N ALA A 451 6.03 31.09 6.62
CA ALA A 451 6.89 32.25 6.85
C ALA A 451 6.30 33.55 6.26
N ASN A 452 5.65 33.46 5.10
CA ASN A 452 5.03 34.60 4.42
C ASN A 452 3.64 34.96 4.97
N HIS A 453 3.06 34.13 5.83
CA HIS A 453 1.73 34.32 6.42
C HIS A 453 1.74 34.12 7.95
N PRO A 454 2.27 35.09 8.73
CA PRO A 454 2.42 34.98 10.18
C PRO A 454 1.10 34.70 10.93
N ASP A 455 -0.03 35.23 10.45
CA ASP A 455 -1.35 35.00 11.04
C ASP A 455 -1.81 33.54 10.89
N CYS A 456 -1.47 32.91 9.75
CA CYS A 456 -1.71 31.49 9.54
C CYS A 456 -0.77 30.65 10.41
N TYR A 457 0.50 31.04 10.49
CA TYR A 457 1.48 30.36 11.34
C TYR A 457 1.09 30.39 12.82
N SER A 458 0.64 31.54 13.34
CA SER A 458 0.25 31.70 14.75
C SER A 458 -0.94 30.81 15.13
N ARG A 459 -1.95 30.73 14.25
CA ARG A 459 -3.11 29.83 14.44
C ARG A 459 -2.72 28.37 14.40
N LEU A 460 -1.88 27.98 13.43
CA LEU A 460 -1.36 26.63 13.32
C LEU A 460 -0.54 26.28 14.56
N LEU A 461 0.38 27.16 14.99
CA LEU A 461 1.24 26.90 16.14
C LEU A 461 0.42 26.63 17.40
N LYS A 462 -0.59 27.46 17.66
CA LYS A 462 -1.50 27.27 18.81
C LYS A 462 -2.17 25.90 18.80
N GLU A 463 -2.72 25.48 17.67
CA GLU A 463 -3.35 24.15 17.55
C GLU A 463 -2.35 23.01 17.82
N HIS A 464 -1.14 23.12 17.26
CA HIS A 464 -0.11 22.10 17.45
C HIS A 464 0.44 22.07 18.89
N GLU A 465 0.51 23.21 19.58
CA GLU A 465 0.87 23.30 21.00
C GLU A 465 -0.23 22.73 21.92
N GLU A 466 -1.52 22.92 21.58
CA GLU A 466 -2.63 22.28 22.28
C GLU A 466 -2.55 20.74 22.16
N ILE A 467 -2.21 20.22 20.98
CA ILE A 467 -1.98 18.78 20.79
C ILE A 467 -0.76 18.34 21.61
N ALA A 468 0.37 19.03 21.51
CA ALA A 468 1.60 18.66 22.22
C ALA A 468 1.41 18.65 23.75
N SER A 469 0.73 19.66 24.31
CA SER A 469 0.45 19.75 25.75
C SER A 469 -0.52 18.69 26.28
N SER A 470 -1.32 18.07 25.40
CA SER A 470 -2.19 16.94 25.77
C SER A 470 -1.46 15.60 25.88
N LYS A 471 -0.19 15.53 25.43
CA LYS A 471 0.62 14.30 25.40
C LYS A 471 1.58 14.25 26.57
N ARG A 472 1.86 13.04 27.08
CA ARG A 472 2.93 12.85 28.07
C ARG A 472 4.29 12.95 27.40
N SER A 473 5.33 13.27 28.18
CA SER A 473 6.70 13.25 27.69
C SER A 473 7.05 11.87 27.11
N GLY A 474 7.57 11.86 25.88
CA GLY A 474 7.89 10.63 25.14
C GLY A 474 6.69 9.90 24.51
N GLU A 475 5.46 10.39 24.66
CA GLU A 475 4.28 9.76 24.06
C GLU A 475 4.18 10.10 22.57
N ALA A 476 4.21 9.06 21.72
CA ALA A 476 4.08 9.22 20.27
C ALA A 476 2.68 9.75 19.87
N LEU A 477 2.63 10.49 18.75
CA LEU A 477 1.36 10.90 18.15
C LEU A 477 0.52 9.69 17.73
N THR A 478 -0.78 9.80 17.93
CA THR A 478 -1.75 8.83 17.40
C THR A 478 -2.37 9.35 16.11
N PHE A 479 -3.04 8.47 15.35
CA PHE A 479 -3.78 8.90 14.16
C PHE A 479 -4.90 9.89 14.48
N ASP A 480 -5.52 9.78 15.67
CA ASP A 480 -6.52 10.74 16.12
C ASP A 480 -5.93 12.11 16.45
N ASP A 481 -4.67 12.18 16.90
CA ASP A 481 -3.96 13.45 17.06
C ASP A 481 -3.72 14.13 15.71
N VAL A 482 -3.34 13.36 14.68
CA VAL A 482 -3.19 13.89 13.31
C VAL A 482 -4.52 14.41 12.77
N LYS A 483 -5.64 13.71 13.00
CA LYS A 483 -6.98 14.23 12.59
C LYS A 483 -7.32 15.57 13.24
N LYS A 484 -6.83 15.84 14.46
CA LYS A 484 -7.01 17.13 15.11
C LYS A 484 -6.24 18.24 14.40
N MET A 485 -5.06 17.95 13.84
CA MET A 485 -4.25 18.89 13.03
C MET A 485 -4.94 19.35 11.74
N GLU A 486 -5.99 18.63 11.31
CA GLU A 486 -6.78 19.03 10.16
C GLU A 486 -7.80 20.13 10.50
N LYS A 487 -8.06 20.40 11.79
CA LYS A 487 -9.05 21.40 12.20
C LYS A 487 -8.56 22.84 11.95
N ALA A 488 -7.25 23.12 12.02
CA ALA A 488 -6.69 24.42 11.66
C ALA A 488 -6.69 24.69 10.15
N THR A 489 -6.91 23.66 9.31
CA THR A 489 -7.07 23.84 7.86
C THR A 489 -8.46 24.34 7.46
N THR A 490 -9.34 24.62 8.43
CA THR A 490 -10.74 24.95 8.19
C THR A 490 -11.18 26.25 8.87
N ASP A 491 -10.81 27.35 8.20
CA ASP A 491 -11.63 28.48 7.78
C ASP A 491 -10.67 29.35 6.94
N ILE A 492 -10.79 29.26 5.61
CA ILE A 492 -9.89 30.01 4.73
C ILE A 492 -10.41 31.44 4.66
N GLN A 493 -9.60 32.39 5.12
CA GLN A 493 -9.77 33.78 4.74
C GLN A 493 -9.08 33.98 3.39
N PHE A 494 -9.87 34.19 2.34
CA PHE A 494 -9.38 34.51 1.01
C PHE A 494 -9.95 35.87 0.61
N GLU A 495 -9.09 36.87 0.40
CA GLU A 495 -9.47 38.23 0.01
C GLU A 495 -10.56 38.87 0.92
N GLY A 496 -10.48 38.63 2.24
CA GLY A 496 -11.43 39.17 3.21
C GLY A 496 -12.74 38.37 3.37
N ILE A 497 -12.86 37.20 2.72
CA ILE A 497 -14.03 36.31 2.82
C ILE A 497 -13.66 35.10 3.69
N THR A 498 -14.41 34.88 4.77
CA THR A 498 -14.35 33.65 5.57
C THR A 498 -15.10 32.54 4.84
N ILE A 499 -14.38 31.50 4.41
CA ILE A 499 -14.99 30.30 3.83
C ILE A 499 -15.22 29.26 4.95
N PRO A 500 -16.48 28.90 5.26
CA PRO A 500 -16.77 27.96 6.34
C PRO A 500 -16.24 26.55 6.03
N LYS A 501 -15.75 25.87 7.08
CA LYS A 501 -15.30 24.47 7.11
C LYS A 501 -16.06 23.46 6.24
N ASP A 502 -17.38 23.58 6.11
CA ASP A 502 -18.23 22.61 5.41
C ASP A 502 -18.52 22.98 3.95
N TRP A 503 -17.95 24.08 3.46
CA TRP A 503 -18.16 24.56 2.10
C TRP A 503 -17.10 23.99 1.16
N LYS A 504 -17.56 23.34 0.08
CA LYS A 504 -16.66 22.84 -0.97
C LYS A 504 -16.03 24.02 -1.70
N ILE A 505 -14.75 24.27 -1.46
CA ILE A 505 -13.96 25.25 -2.21
C ILE A 505 -13.67 24.68 -3.60
N GLN A 506 -14.35 25.21 -4.61
CA GLN A 506 -13.99 24.99 -6.00
C GLN A 506 -12.98 26.05 -6.42
N SER A 507 -11.71 25.80 -6.07
CA SER A 507 -10.58 26.64 -6.48
C SER A 507 -10.49 26.73 -8.02
N ARG A 508 -10.00 27.88 -8.52
CA ARG A 508 -9.78 28.14 -9.96
C ARG A 508 -8.92 27.06 -10.64
N LEU A 509 -8.09 26.38 -9.84
CA LEU A 509 -7.55 25.04 -10.10
C LEU A 509 -8.16 24.09 -9.08
N PRO A 510 -9.14 23.23 -9.43
CA PRO A 510 -9.78 22.34 -8.45
C PRO A 510 -8.72 21.61 -7.61
N LEU A 511 -8.90 21.43 -6.31
CA LEU A 511 -8.05 20.49 -5.52
C LEU A 511 -7.98 19.10 -6.21
N TYR A 512 -9.01 18.77 -6.99
CA TYR A 512 -9.11 17.64 -7.93
C TYR A 512 -8.10 17.65 -9.11
N THR A 513 -7.39 18.75 -9.38
CA THR A 513 -6.32 18.82 -10.40
C THR A 513 -4.93 18.69 -9.80
N ILE A 514 -4.72 19.10 -8.54
CA ILE A 514 -3.42 18.95 -7.86
C ILE A 514 -3.09 17.47 -7.67
N TRP A 515 -4.09 16.67 -7.31
CA TRP A 515 -3.95 15.23 -7.09
C TRP A 515 -4.37 14.39 -8.30
N TYR A 516 -4.62 15.02 -9.45
CA TYR A 516 -5.34 14.42 -10.59
C TYR A 516 -6.75 13.91 -10.21
N GLY A 517 -7.50 13.40 -11.19
CA GLY A 517 -8.88 12.97 -11.00
C GLY A 517 -9.18 11.64 -11.66
N GLY A 518 -10.39 11.13 -11.41
CA GLY A 518 -10.87 9.88 -11.99
C GLY A 518 -10.11 8.65 -11.49
N PRO A 519 -9.99 7.59 -12.32
CA PRO A 519 -9.26 6.37 -11.96
C PRO A 519 -7.79 6.58 -11.57
N ARG A 520 -7.18 7.68 -12.04
CA ARG A 520 -5.77 8.05 -11.83
C ARG A 520 -5.56 9.02 -10.65
N LEU A 521 -6.60 9.36 -9.88
CA LEU A 521 -6.47 10.17 -8.65
C LEU A 521 -5.30 9.63 -7.80
N CYS A 522 -4.42 10.53 -7.34
CA CYS A 522 -3.21 10.18 -6.61
C CYS A 522 -3.51 9.15 -5.51
N ALA A 523 -2.88 7.98 -5.57
CA ALA A 523 -3.12 6.94 -4.58
C ALA A 523 -2.51 7.32 -3.22
N GLY A 524 -1.43 8.10 -3.20
CA GLY A 524 -0.67 8.46 -2.00
C GLY A 524 -0.99 9.82 -1.39
N TYR A 525 -2.06 10.52 -1.81
CA TYR A 525 -2.30 11.89 -1.33
C TYR A 525 -2.50 11.98 0.19
N GLN A 526 -3.15 10.98 0.79
CA GLN A 526 -3.32 10.91 2.25
C GLN A 526 -2.00 10.66 2.97
N LEU A 527 -1.12 9.83 2.38
CA LEU A 527 0.23 9.62 2.90
C LEU A 527 1.06 10.91 2.84
N ALA A 528 0.99 11.65 1.73
CA ALA A 528 1.67 12.93 1.59
C ALA A 528 1.16 13.95 2.62
N LYS A 529 -0.16 14.04 2.81
CA LYS A 529 -0.78 14.89 3.84
C LYS A 529 -0.29 14.53 5.24
N LEU A 530 -0.28 13.24 5.58
CA LEU A 530 0.22 12.74 6.87
C LEU A 530 1.68 13.15 7.10
N ASN A 531 2.56 12.96 6.11
CA ASN A 531 3.97 13.38 6.19
C ASN A 531 4.11 14.88 6.49
N ILE A 532 3.35 15.72 5.78
CA ILE A 532 3.37 17.17 5.97
C ILE A 532 2.92 17.53 7.39
N LEU A 533 1.77 17.02 7.85
CA LEU A 533 1.20 17.36 9.15
C LEU A 533 2.11 16.95 10.31
N VAL A 534 2.64 15.73 10.28
CA VAL A 534 3.48 15.21 11.36
C VAL A 534 4.82 15.95 11.42
N LEU A 535 5.46 16.21 10.27
CA LEU A 535 6.71 16.97 10.26
C LEU A 535 6.50 18.41 10.70
N VAL A 536 5.48 19.09 10.18
CA VAL A 536 5.13 20.45 10.62
C VAL A 536 4.91 20.47 12.12
N HIS A 537 4.16 19.50 12.68
CA HIS A 537 3.96 19.40 14.12
C HIS A 537 5.28 19.36 14.89
N TYR A 538 6.19 18.45 14.56
CA TYR A 538 7.45 18.34 15.28
C TYR A 538 8.34 19.58 15.13
N VAL A 539 8.37 20.21 13.96
CA VAL A 539 9.19 21.41 13.76
C VAL A 539 8.64 22.58 14.56
N VAL A 540 7.35 22.90 14.44
CA VAL A 540 6.78 24.12 15.06
C VAL A 540 6.66 24.01 16.58
N THR A 541 6.54 22.80 17.12
CA THR A 541 6.44 22.58 18.57
C THR A 541 7.80 22.45 19.26
N ARG A 542 8.86 22.02 18.55
CA ARG A 542 10.19 21.81 19.13
C ARG A 542 11.22 22.87 18.77
N TYR A 543 11.02 23.62 17.69
CA TYR A 543 11.99 24.60 17.22
C TYR A 543 11.35 25.97 16.98
N ASN A 544 12.07 27.03 17.34
CA ASN A 544 11.90 28.32 16.69
C ASN A 544 12.63 28.25 15.36
N TRP A 545 11.99 28.71 14.28
CA TRP A 545 12.55 28.64 12.94
C TRP A 545 12.28 29.91 12.14
N SER A 546 13.16 30.21 11.19
CA SER A 546 12.98 31.32 10.24
C SER A 546 13.69 31.04 8.91
N LEU A 547 13.18 31.57 7.81
CA LEU A 547 13.85 31.48 6.51
C LEU A 547 15.10 32.36 6.50
N VAL A 548 16.23 31.83 6.01
CA VAL A 548 17.44 32.63 5.78
C VAL A 548 17.27 33.54 4.56
N TYR A 549 16.58 33.04 3.52
CA TYR A 549 16.28 33.77 2.29
C TYR A 549 14.77 33.72 1.98
N PRO A 550 13.94 34.63 2.52
CA PRO A 550 12.49 34.63 2.28
C PRO A 550 12.10 34.73 0.80
N ASP A 551 12.84 35.56 0.04
CA ASP A 551 12.60 35.84 -1.38
C ASP A 551 13.31 34.88 -2.34
N GLU A 552 13.79 33.74 -1.85
CA GLU A 552 14.50 32.76 -2.66
C GLU A 552 13.64 32.29 -3.86
N PRO A 553 14.14 32.37 -5.10
CA PRO A 553 13.37 31.93 -6.26
C PRO A 553 13.24 30.41 -6.30
N ILE A 554 12.09 29.96 -6.80
CA ILE A 554 11.86 28.56 -7.16
C ILE A 554 12.27 28.40 -8.63
N LEU A 555 13.29 27.58 -8.86
CA LEU A 555 13.78 27.22 -10.18
C LEU A 555 13.13 25.92 -10.66
N MET A 556 13.29 25.62 -11.94
CA MET A 556 12.70 24.45 -12.60
C MET A 556 13.77 23.73 -13.45
N ASP A 557 14.20 22.54 -13.05
CA ASP A 557 15.04 21.65 -13.88
C ASP A 557 14.93 20.19 -13.42
N PRO A 558 14.05 19.37 -14.00
CA PRO A 558 12.83 19.70 -14.75
C PRO A 558 11.60 19.94 -13.84
N LEU A 559 11.74 19.60 -12.55
CA LEU A 559 10.76 19.78 -11.49
C LEU A 559 11.12 21.03 -10.65
N PRO A 560 10.16 21.59 -9.91
CA PRO A 560 10.42 22.78 -9.11
C PRO A 560 11.33 22.48 -7.91
N PHE A 561 12.30 23.35 -7.67
CA PHE A 561 13.16 23.28 -6.49
C PHE A 561 13.58 24.68 -6.02
N PRO A 562 13.81 24.87 -4.71
CA PRO A 562 14.36 26.12 -4.18
C PRO A 562 15.84 26.28 -4.58
N SER A 563 16.19 27.41 -5.20
CA SER A 563 17.52 27.68 -5.79
C SER A 563 18.74 27.47 -4.88
N LYS A 564 18.57 27.63 -3.57
CA LYS A 564 19.56 27.51 -2.50
C LYS A 564 19.20 26.40 -1.50
N GLY A 565 18.16 25.60 -1.78
CA GLY A 565 17.75 24.50 -0.90
C GLY A 565 16.90 24.93 0.30
N MET A 566 16.35 26.15 0.30
CA MET A 566 15.54 26.73 1.39
C MET A 566 16.19 26.59 2.76
N PRO A 567 17.33 27.26 3.02
CA PRO A 567 17.97 27.22 4.31
C PRO A 567 17.09 27.90 5.37
N ILE A 568 16.92 27.21 6.50
CA ILE A 568 16.21 27.71 7.67
C ILE A 568 17.16 27.78 8.87
N LYS A 569 17.04 28.86 9.64
CA LYS A 569 17.63 28.90 10.98
C LYS A 569 16.72 28.15 11.93
N ILE A 570 17.31 27.35 12.81
CA ILE A 570 16.58 26.62 13.84
C ILE A 570 17.24 26.82 15.20
N SER A 571 16.43 26.93 16.23
CA SER A 571 16.88 26.88 17.62
C SER A 571 15.86 26.10 18.44
N PRO A 572 16.27 25.14 19.30
CA PRO A 572 15.34 24.42 20.16
C PRO A 572 14.48 25.40 20.97
N LYS A 573 13.18 25.11 21.07
CA LYS A 573 12.33 25.77 22.06
C LYS A 573 12.74 25.27 23.44
N SER A 574 12.92 26.19 24.39
CA SER A 574 13.16 25.83 25.79
C SER A 574 11.95 25.06 26.32
N ASP A 575 12.20 23.91 26.95
CA ASP A 575 11.17 23.13 27.63
C ASP A 575 10.46 24.04 28.64
N ASN A 576 9.14 24.18 28.50
CA ASN A 576 8.27 24.75 29.54
C ASN A 576 7.83 23.64 30.50
#